data_AF-A0A2Z6SMX5-F1
#
_entry.id   AF-A0A2Z6SMX5-F1
#
_cell.length_a   1.000
_cell.length_b   1.000
_cell.length_c   1.000
_cell.angle_alpha   90.00
_cell.angle_beta   90.00
_cell.angle_gamma   90.00
#
_symmetry.space_group_name_H-M   'P 1'
#
loop_
_entity.id
_entity.type
_entity.pdbx_description
1 polymer ?
#
loop_
_entity_poly.entity_id
_entity_poly.type
_entity_poly.pdbx_seq_one_letter_code
_entity_poly.pdbx_strand_id
1 'polypeptide(L)'
;MVCNSQDSLDRTYKIKNLLSILPTYKLLYDRGTNKINTPICPRCEEDEETWKHIWICNQNELNIKDIVENTIIEIEKDINRQLYENEDNTKEQEDKDNIKKKIDNIETFNDIKTEFVLFLDSKSAILSNKTRYWELLRGMFNKNLNNIGRKKKGSKEMVKRLWKLYYDNIKKEIWHKRIETTIEIEKQQGITKGDKRKKKKEEGKSQKSENNKKQKNNNTEKTKKQNQNEIIKLVTYE
;
A
#
# COMPACT_ATOMS: atom_id res chain seq x y z
N MET A 1 11.32 -22.50 7.13
CA MET A 1 10.13 -21.72 6.70
C MET A 1 10.53 -20.90 5.47
N VAL A 2 10.19 -21.37 4.27
CA VAL A 2 10.53 -20.67 3.01
C VAL A 2 9.42 -19.68 2.72
N CYS A 3 9.71 -18.37 2.73
CA CYS A 3 8.73 -17.36 2.32
C CYS A 3 8.55 -17.43 0.80
N ASN A 4 7.31 -17.56 0.33
CA ASN A 4 7.00 -17.49 -1.10
C ASN A 4 7.33 -16.07 -1.63
N SER A 5 7.82 -15.98 -2.86
CA SER A 5 8.12 -14.71 -3.57
C SER A 5 6.98 -13.69 -3.48
N GLN A 6 5.72 -14.14 -3.59
CA GLN A 6 4.56 -13.25 -3.50
C GLN A 6 4.40 -12.61 -2.11
N ASP A 7 4.61 -13.39 -1.05
CA ASP A 7 4.55 -12.93 0.33
C ASP A 7 5.68 -11.92 0.62
N SER A 8 6.88 -12.16 0.08
CA SER A 8 7.99 -11.21 0.17
C SER A 8 7.69 -9.86 -0.51
N LEU A 9 7.08 -9.89 -1.69
CA LEU A 9 6.67 -8.68 -2.41
C LEU A 9 5.59 -7.90 -1.65
N ASP A 10 4.60 -8.59 -1.10
CA ASP A 10 3.52 -7.94 -0.35
C ASP A 10 4.02 -7.31 0.96
N ARG A 11 4.89 -8.01 1.71
CA ARG A 11 5.55 -7.46 2.90
C ARG A 11 6.40 -6.23 2.57
N THR A 12 7.18 -6.31 1.48
CA THR A 12 8.01 -5.20 1.01
C THR A 12 7.14 -3.98 0.68
N TYR A 13 6.02 -4.19 -0.02
CA TYR A 13 5.07 -3.12 -0.32
C TYR A 13 4.51 -2.50 0.96
N LYS A 14 3.99 -3.32 1.89
CA LYS A 14 3.40 -2.85 3.15
C LYS A 14 4.39 -2.02 3.97
N ILE A 15 5.63 -2.48 4.13
CA ILE A 15 6.68 -1.75 4.86
C ILE A 15 6.99 -0.41 4.18
N LYS A 16 7.22 -0.42 2.86
CA LYS A 16 7.51 0.82 2.12
C LYS A 16 6.35 1.80 2.14
N ASN A 17 5.12 1.31 2.07
CA ASN A 17 3.93 2.12 2.09
C ASN A 17 3.71 2.78 3.46
N LEU A 18 3.84 2.00 4.54
CA LEU A 18 3.77 2.50 5.91
C LEU A 18 4.77 3.65 6.16
N LEU A 19 5.99 3.47 5.68
CA LEU A 19 7.07 4.46 5.79
C LEU A 19 6.97 5.60 4.74
N SER A 20 5.98 5.58 3.85
CA SER A 20 5.80 6.56 2.77
C SER A 20 7.01 6.66 1.82
N ILE A 21 7.72 5.54 1.60
CA ILE A 21 8.91 5.42 0.74
C ILE A 21 8.65 4.53 -0.49
N LEU A 22 7.40 4.48 -0.96
CA LEU A 22 7.08 3.88 -2.26
C LEU A 22 7.86 4.59 -3.37
N PRO A 23 8.21 3.90 -4.47
CA PRO A 23 9.00 4.49 -5.55
C PRO A 23 8.19 5.53 -6.34
N THR A 24 8.22 6.77 -5.86
CA THR A 24 7.64 7.95 -6.52
C THR A 24 8.71 8.70 -7.32
N TYR A 25 8.32 9.48 -8.32
CA TYR A 25 9.27 10.28 -9.11
C TYR A 25 10.03 11.27 -8.24
N LYS A 26 9.39 11.93 -7.26
CA LYS A 26 10.10 12.76 -6.27
C LYS A 26 11.21 11.99 -5.55
N LEU A 27 10.89 10.81 -5.00
CA LEU A 27 11.86 10.01 -4.26
C LEU A 27 12.99 9.49 -5.15
N LEU A 28 12.69 9.09 -6.39
CA LEU A 28 13.69 8.63 -7.36
C LEU A 28 14.60 9.77 -7.82
N TYR A 29 14.03 10.95 -8.06
CA TYR A 29 14.77 12.17 -8.39
C TYR A 29 15.72 12.55 -7.26
N ASP A 30 15.25 12.61 -6.01
CA ASP A 30 16.04 12.96 -4.83
C ASP A 30 17.22 11.98 -4.59
N ARG A 31 17.05 10.71 -4.97
CA ARG A 31 18.11 9.70 -4.90
C ARG A 31 19.14 9.81 -6.02
N GLY A 32 18.92 10.70 -6.99
CA GLY A 32 19.72 10.80 -8.21
C GLY A 32 19.62 9.53 -9.05
N THR A 33 18.42 8.94 -9.17
CA THR A 33 18.21 7.75 -10.00
C THR A 33 18.47 8.08 -11.49
N ASN A 34 19.21 7.21 -12.18
CA ASN A 34 19.54 7.40 -13.58
C ASN A 34 18.29 7.55 -14.45
N LYS A 35 18.35 8.42 -15.47
CA LYS A 35 17.26 8.81 -16.39
C LYS A 35 16.04 9.51 -15.75
N ILE A 36 15.93 9.62 -14.43
CA ILE A 36 14.85 10.37 -13.77
C ILE A 36 15.30 11.82 -13.56
N ASN A 37 14.92 12.70 -14.49
CA ASN A 37 15.42 14.09 -14.54
C ASN A 37 14.51 15.13 -13.90
N THR A 38 13.31 14.73 -13.50
CA THR A 38 12.31 15.60 -12.88
C THR A 38 11.57 14.86 -11.78
N PRO A 39 11.14 15.54 -10.69
CA PRO A 39 10.25 14.98 -9.69
C PRO A 39 8.77 14.98 -10.10
N ILE A 40 8.43 15.62 -11.23
CA ILE A 40 7.05 15.75 -11.72
C ILE A 40 6.44 14.37 -12.02
N CYS A 41 5.15 14.23 -11.74
CA CYS A 41 4.40 13.02 -12.03
C CYS A 41 4.36 12.76 -13.53
N PRO A 42 4.80 11.58 -14.00
CA PRO A 42 4.77 11.27 -15.42
C PRO A 42 3.34 11.11 -15.96
N ARG A 43 2.34 10.94 -15.08
CA ARG A 43 0.95 10.72 -15.50
C ARG A 43 0.21 12.04 -15.73
N CYS A 44 0.23 12.94 -14.74
CA CYS A 44 -0.47 14.21 -14.86
C CYS A 44 0.40 15.34 -15.42
N GLU A 45 1.72 15.22 -15.35
CA GLU A 45 2.70 16.22 -15.83
C GLU A 45 2.58 17.61 -15.17
N GLU A 46 1.80 17.74 -14.10
CA GLU A 46 1.50 19.02 -13.43
C GLU A 46 2.25 19.18 -12.10
N ASP A 47 2.13 18.18 -11.21
CA ASP A 47 2.64 18.25 -9.83
C ASP A 47 3.83 17.32 -9.59
N GLU A 48 4.62 17.60 -8.55
CA GLU A 48 5.60 16.63 -8.04
C GLU A 48 4.93 15.33 -7.57
N GLU A 49 5.40 14.18 -8.06
CA GLU A 49 4.88 12.89 -7.60
C GLU A 49 5.47 12.53 -6.24
N THR A 50 4.84 13.06 -5.19
CA THR A 50 5.08 12.65 -3.81
C THR A 50 4.26 11.40 -3.46
N TRP A 51 4.54 10.77 -2.32
CA TRP A 51 3.71 9.65 -1.82
C TRP A 51 2.23 10.05 -1.69
N LYS A 52 1.95 11.29 -1.29
CA LYS A 52 0.56 11.79 -1.19
C LYS A 52 -0.08 11.92 -2.57
N HIS A 53 0.65 12.49 -3.52
CA HIS A 53 0.16 12.74 -4.88
C HIS A 53 -0.33 11.46 -5.55
N ILE A 54 0.36 10.31 -5.38
CA ILE A 54 -0.09 9.01 -5.94
C ILE A 54 -1.57 8.74 -5.64
N TRP A 55 -2.01 8.99 -4.41
CA TRP A 55 -3.35 8.63 -3.94
C TRP A 55 -4.44 9.63 -4.34
N ILE A 56 -4.05 10.85 -4.74
CA ILE A 56 -4.98 11.96 -5.05
C ILE A 56 -4.76 12.54 -6.46
N CYS A 57 -3.92 11.91 -7.27
CA CYS A 57 -3.62 12.33 -8.64
C CYS A 57 -4.91 12.39 -9.46
N ASN A 58 -5.08 13.46 -10.23
CA ASN A 58 -6.22 13.66 -11.13
C ASN A 58 -6.31 12.61 -12.26
N GLN A 59 -5.22 11.90 -12.56
CA GLN A 59 -5.18 10.80 -13.52
C GLN A 59 -5.57 9.45 -12.90
N ASN A 60 -5.99 9.41 -11.63
CA ASN A 60 -6.58 8.19 -11.06
C ASN A 60 -8.02 8.07 -11.58
N GLU A 61 -8.39 6.90 -12.12
CA GLU A 61 -9.75 6.63 -12.60
C GLU A 61 -10.83 6.78 -11.52
N LEU A 62 -10.46 6.45 -10.28
CA LEU A 62 -11.34 6.51 -9.11
C LEU A 62 -10.63 7.25 -7.99
N ASN A 63 -11.39 8.05 -7.25
CA ASN A 63 -10.91 8.60 -5.99
C ASN A 63 -11.11 7.58 -4.85
N ILE A 64 -10.50 7.84 -3.69
CA ILE A 64 -10.52 6.91 -2.55
C ILE A 64 -11.94 6.65 -2.04
N LYS A 65 -12.82 7.66 -2.06
CA LYS A 65 -14.21 7.52 -1.62
C LYS A 65 -14.99 6.64 -2.58
N ASP A 66 -14.84 6.84 -3.89
CA ASP A 66 -15.47 6.01 -4.91
C ASP A 66 -15.07 4.53 -4.75
N ILE A 67 -13.79 4.26 -4.46
CA ILE A 67 -13.31 2.89 -4.23
C ILE A 67 -13.97 2.27 -2.99
N VAL A 68 -14.10 3.02 -1.91
CA VAL A 68 -14.77 2.54 -0.68
C VAL A 68 -16.25 2.27 -0.96
N GLU A 69 -16.93 3.17 -1.66
CA GLU A 69 -18.33 3.01 -2.04
C GLU A 69 -18.53 1.79 -2.96
N ASN A 70 -17.72 1.66 -4.02
CA ASN A 70 -17.75 0.50 -4.91
C ASN A 70 -17.50 -0.80 -4.16
N THR A 71 -16.59 -0.80 -3.18
CA THR A 71 -16.33 -1.98 -2.35
C THR A 71 -17.54 -2.33 -1.48
N ILE A 72 -18.28 -1.35 -0.95
CA ILE A 72 -19.54 -1.59 -0.22
C ILE A 72 -20.57 -2.23 -1.15
N ILE A 73 -20.76 -1.65 -2.34
CA ILE A 73 -21.71 -2.14 -3.36
C ILE A 73 -21.38 -3.58 -3.77
N GLU A 74 -20.10 -3.91 -3.96
CA GLU A 74 -19.65 -5.27 -4.27
C GLU A 74 -19.99 -6.26 -3.15
N ILE A 75 -19.73 -5.89 -1.89
CA ILE A 75 -20.06 -6.74 -0.74
C ILE A 75 -21.58 -6.95 -0.63
N GLU A 76 -22.38 -5.91 -0.86
CA GLU A 76 -23.85 -6.00 -0.87
C GLU A 76 -24.35 -6.93 -1.98
N LYS A 77 -23.78 -6.82 -3.18
CA LYS A 77 -24.11 -7.72 -4.30
C LYS A 77 -23.74 -9.17 -3.99
N ASP A 78 -22.57 -9.41 -3.41
CA ASP A 78 -22.11 -10.75 -3.03
C ASP A 78 -23.00 -11.36 -1.94
N ILE A 79 -23.45 -10.53 -0.99
CA ILE A 79 -24.42 -10.90 0.04
C ILE A 79 -25.77 -11.26 -0.60
N ASN A 80 -26.28 -10.43 -1.50
CA ASN A 80 -27.59 -10.65 -2.13
C ASN A 80 -27.58 -11.88 -3.04
N ARG A 81 -26.50 -12.10 -3.81
CA ARG A 81 -26.35 -13.31 -4.64
C ARG A 81 -26.43 -14.59 -3.81
N GLN A 82 -25.77 -14.60 -2.66
CA GLN A 82 -25.82 -15.71 -1.71
C GLN A 82 -27.22 -15.96 -1.14
N LEU A 83 -28.16 -15.01 -1.22
CA LEU A 83 -29.55 -15.22 -0.82
C LEU A 83 -30.35 -15.89 -1.94
N TYR A 84 -30.27 -15.37 -3.18
CA TYR A 84 -31.04 -15.85 -4.33
C TYR A 84 -30.64 -17.26 -4.80
N GLU A 85 -29.36 -17.63 -4.73
CA GLU A 85 -28.90 -18.99 -5.08
C GLU A 85 -29.48 -20.09 -4.15
N ASN A 86 -30.06 -19.72 -3.00
CA ASN A 86 -30.73 -20.65 -2.10
C ASN A 86 -32.24 -20.79 -2.39
N GLU A 87 -32.87 -19.86 -3.13
CA GLU A 87 -34.30 -19.92 -3.44
C GLU A 87 -34.59 -20.89 -4.59
N ASP A 88 -33.71 -20.97 -5.59
CA ASP A 88 -33.88 -21.84 -6.76
C ASP A 88 -33.42 -23.31 -6.52
N ASN A 89 -32.61 -23.55 -5.49
CA ASN A 89 -32.19 -24.90 -5.10
C ASN A 89 -33.14 -25.49 -4.06
N THR A 90 -34.29 -25.99 -4.50
CA THR A 90 -35.14 -26.87 -3.69
C THR A 90 -34.50 -28.26 -3.56
N LYS A 91 -33.38 -28.40 -2.83
CA LYS A 91 -32.86 -29.71 -2.39
C LYS A 91 -32.21 -29.62 -1.02
N GLU A 92 -32.84 -30.33 -0.08
CA GLU A 92 -32.21 -31.04 1.05
C GLU A 92 -31.26 -30.21 1.93
N GLN A 93 -31.83 -29.64 2.99
CA GLN A 93 -31.15 -29.39 4.25
C GLN A 93 -29.89 -28.49 4.16
N GLU A 94 -29.98 -27.28 3.61
CA GLU A 94 -29.09 -26.22 4.14
C GLU A 94 -29.39 -26.11 5.63
N ASP A 95 -28.39 -26.41 6.47
CA ASP A 95 -28.53 -26.34 7.93
C ASP A 95 -29.11 -24.99 8.32
N LYS A 96 -30.20 -24.99 9.10
CA LYS A 96 -30.85 -23.77 9.62
C LYS A 96 -29.84 -22.81 10.26
N ASP A 97 -28.78 -23.37 10.84
CA ASP A 97 -27.66 -22.64 11.42
C ASP A 97 -26.82 -21.87 10.40
N ASN A 98 -26.65 -22.41 9.17
CA ASN A 98 -25.94 -21.74 8.10
C ASN A 98 -26.74 -20.56 7.53
N ILE A 99 -28.05 -20.74 7.33
CA ILE A 99 -28.97 -19.67 6.91
C ILE A 99 -28.99 -18.55 7.96
N LYS A 100 -29.13 -18.90 9.24
CA LYS A 100 -29.08 -17.94 10.35
C LYS A 100 -27.76 -17.17 10.39
N LYS A 101 -26.62 -17.87 10.21
CA LYS A 101 -25.30 -17.23 10.15
C LYS A 101 -25.15 -16.28 8.97
N LYS A 102 -25.71 -16.61 7.79
CA LYS A 102 -25.76 -15.70 6.64
C LYS A 102 -26.54 -14.44 7.02
N ILE A 103 -27.77 -14.56 7.53
CA ILE A 103 -28.62 -13.43 7.97
C ILE A 103 -27.92 -12.55 9.01
N ASP A 104 -27.35 -13.16 10.07
CA ASP A 104 -26.62 -12.44 11.11
C ASP A 104 -25.44 -11.63 10.53
N ASN A 105 -24.74 -12.15 9.51
CA ASN A 105 -23.66 -11.44 8.84
C ASN A 105 -24.16 -10.22 8.05
N ILE A 106 -25.34 -10.31 7.42
CA ILE A 106 -25.97 -9.21 6.67
C ILE A 106 -26.34 -8.08 7.61
N GLU A 107 -27.04 -8.40 8.71
CA GLU A 107 -27.39 -7.40 9.71
C GLU A 107 -26.14 -6.74 10.31
N THR A 108 -25.12 -7.55 10.63
CA THR A 108 -23.85 -7.05 11.16
C THR A 108 -23.14 -6.13 10.17
N PHE A 109 -23.14 -6.46 8.88
CA PHE A 109 -22.56 -5.61 7.85
C PHE A 109 -23.32 -4.28 7.72
N ASN A 110 -24.65 -4.33 7.67
CA ASN A 110 -25.49 -3.14 7.53
C ASN A 110 -25.32 -2.16 8.67
N ASP A 111 -25.14 -2.65 9.90
CA ASP A 111 -24.89 -1.77 11.05
C ASP A 111 -23.49 -1.16 11.03
N ILE A 112 -22.51 -1.91 10.56
CA ILE A 112 -21.10 -1.52 10.64
C ILE A 112 -20.68 -0.63 9.49
N LYS A 113 -21.23 -0.82 8.27
CA LYS A 113 -20.73 -0.13 7.07
C LYS A 113 -20.75 1.39 7.23
N THR A 114 -21.84 1.95 7.75
CA THR A 114 -21.98 3.39 7.97
C THR A 114 -21.06 3.88 9.08
N GLU A 115 -21.01 3.17 10.22
CA GLU A 115 -20.11 3.52 11.33
C GLU A 115 -18.64 3.49 10.89
N PHE A 116 -18.26 2.51 10.06
CA PHE A 116 -16.92 2.39 9.51
C PHE A 116 -16.56 3.55 8.58
N VAL A 117 -17.44 3.93 7.66
CA VAL A 117 -17.21 5.09 6.78
C VAL A 117 -17.09 6.39 7.59
N LEU A 118 -17.98 6.62 8.55
CA LEU A 118 -17.90 7.76 9.47
C LEU A 118 -16.59 7.77 10.27
N PHE A 119 -16.12 6.58 10.69
CA PHE A 119 -14.82 6.44 11.33
C PHE A 119 -13.69 6.87 10.39
N LEU A 120 -13.71 6.47 9.11
CA LEU A 120 -12.70 6.86 8.13
C LEU A 120 -12.68 8.37 7.85
N ASP A 121 -13.85 9.00 7.77
CA ASP A 121 -14.00 10.45 7.53
C ASP A 121 -13.53 11.29 8.72
N SER A 122 -13.58 10.75 9.93
CA SER A 122 -13.15 11.47 11.12
C SER A 122 -11.64 11.76 11.16
N LYS A 123 -11.24 12.69 12.03
CA LYS A 123 -9.83 13.09 12.21
C LYS A 123 -8.95 11.91 12.63
N SER A 124 -7.79 11.81 11.99
CA SER A 124 -6.76 10.85 12.35
C SER A 124 -6.24 11.09 13.76
N ALA A 125 -6.00 10.00 14.48
CA ALA A 125 -5.45 10.05 15.84
C ALA A 125 -3.92 10.23 15.86
N ILE A 126 -3.27 9.98 14.72
CA ILE A 126 -1.82 9.89 14.59
C ILE A 126 -1.25 10.79 13.49
N LEU A 127 -2.07 11.23 12.53
CA LEU A 127 -1.67 12.11 11.44
C LEU A 127 -2.37 13.46 11.58
N SER A 128 -1.63 14.48 12.02
CA SER A 128 -2.17 15.83 12.19
C SER A 128 -2.76 16.38 10.89
N ASN A 129 -3.94 17.02 10.99
CA ASN A 129 -4.67 17.60 9.86
C ASN A 129 -5.03 16.62 8.74
N LYS A 130 -5.21 15.33 9.07
CA LYS A 130 -5.63 14.29 8.14
C LYS A 130 -6.82 13.52 8.68
N THR A 131 -7.59 12.91 7.77
CA THR A 131 -8.66 11.95 8.10
C THR A 131 -8.08 10.55 8.28
N ARG A 132 -8.87 9.63 8.84
CA ARG A 132 -8.46 8.22 9.03
C ARG A 132 -8.32 7.44 7.72
N TYR A 133 -8.84 7.94 6.60
CA TYR A 133 -8.46 7.45 5.28
C TYR A 133 -6.93 7.40 5.10
N TRP A 134 -6.19 8.38 5.61
CA TRP A 134 -4.73 8.36 5.49
C TRP A 134 -4.04 7.29 6.35
N GLU A 135 -4.68 6.87 7.44
CA GLU A 135 -4.23 5.71 8.22
C GLU A 135 -4.44 4.42 7.41
N LEU A 136 -5.62 4.27 6.80
CA LEU A 136 -5.95 3.16 5.90
C LEU A 136 -4.97 3.09 4.72
N LEU A 137 -4.72 4.21 4.04
CA LEU A 137 -3.77 4.29 2.92
C LEU A 137 -2.36 3.81 3.28
N ARG A 138 -1.92 4.00 4.54
CA ARG A 138 -0.62 3.53 5.02
C ARG A 138 -0.62 2.05 5.43
N GLY A 139 -1.76 1.38 5.38
CA GLY A 139 -1.93 0.02 5.87
C GLY A 139 -1.94 -0.06 7.39
N MET A 140 -2.39 0.99 8.08
CA MET A 140 -2.48 1.02 9.54
C MET A 140 -3.84 0.51 10.01
N PHE A 141 -3.82 -0.49 10.90
CA PHE A 141 -5.02 -0.97 11.58
C PHE A 141 -5.12 -0.32 12.97
N ASN A 142 -6.00 0.67 13.09
CA ASN A 142 -6.20 1.40 14.34
C ASN A 142 -6.97 0.55 15.35
N LYS A 143 -6.50 0.44 16.60
CA LYS A 143 -7.19 -0.33 17.66
C LYS A 143 -8.63 0.15 17.90
N ASN A 144 -8.92 1.42 17.64
CA ASN A 144 -10.26 2.00 17.76
C ASN A 144 -11.24 1.43 16.74
N LEU A 145 -10.76 0.85 15.63
CA LEU A 145 -11.61 0.07 14.71
C LEU A 145 -12.29 -1.09 15.43
N ASN A 146 -11.63 -1.70 16.43
CA ASN A 146 -12.23 -2.80 17.19
C ASN A 146 -13.42 -2.36 18.08
N ASN A 147 -13.62 -1.05 18.26
CA ASN A 147 -14.76 -0.53 19.01
C ASN A 147 -16.02 -0.38 18.13
N ILE A 148 -15.86 -0.40 16.80
CA ILE A 148 -16.97 -0.32 15.85
C ILE A 148 -17.84 -1.57 16.01
N GLY A 149 -19.15 -1.37 16.16
CA GLY A 149 -20.10 -2.47 16.35
C GLY A 149 -19.85 -3.34 17.58
N ARG A 150 -19.12 -2.88 18.61
CA ARG A 150 -18.69 -3.67 19.79
C ARG A 150 -19.83 -4.43 20.50
N LYS A 151 -21.08 -4.00 20.34
CA LYS A 151 -22.26 -4.61 20.95
C LYS A 151 -22.76 -5.86 20.22
N LYS A 152 -22.37 -6.10 18.96
CA LYS A 152 -22.81 -7.26 18.17
C LYS A 152 -21.74 -8.34 18.02
N LYS A 153 -22.16 -9.60 18.00
CA LYS A 153 -21.29 -10.76 17.73
C LYS A 153 -20.85 -10.71 16.27
N GLY A 154 -19.57 -10.96 15.99
CA GLY A 154 -19.03 -10.96 14.63
C GLY A 154 -18.55 -9.59 14.12
N SER A 155 -18.87 -8.49 14.80
CA SER A 155 -18.49 -7.14 14.35
C SER A 155 -17.00 -6.95 14.14
N LYS A 156 -16.17 -7.45 15.07
CA LYS A 156 -14.72 -7.35 14.96
C LYS A 156 -14.18 -8.04 13.70
N GLU A 157 -14.77 -9.15 13.31
CA GLU A 157 -14.35 -9.88 12.10
C GLU A 157 -14.83 -9.14 10.84
N MET A 158 -16.05 -8.60 10.87
CA MET A 158 -16.58 -7.77 9.79
C MET A 158 -15.73 -6.51 9.57
N VAL A 159 -15.35 -5.80 10.64
CA VAL A 159 -14.46 -4.63 10.60
C VAL A 159 -13.11 -4.97 9.98
N LYS A 160 -12.50 -6.11 10.37
CA LYS A 160 -11.24 -6.56 9.77
C LYS A 160 -11.40 -6.87 8.29
N ARG A 161 -12.50 -7.54 7.92
CA ARG A 161 -12.82 -7.87 6.52
C ARG A 161 -12.98 -6.60 5.69
N LEU A 162 -13.77 -5.63 6.16
CA LEU A 162 -13.96 -4.32 5.53
C LEU A 162 -12.62 -3.60 5.36
N TRP A 163 -11.83 -3.49 6.43
CA TRP A 163 -10.53 -2.84 6.38
C TRP A 163 -9.61 -3.47 5.33
N LYS A 164 -9.56 -4.81 5.30
CA LYS A 164 -8.73 -5.55 4.34
C LYS A 164 -9.21 -5.31 2.90
N LEU A 165 -10.51 -5.43 2.65
CA LEU A 165 -11.09 -5.24 1.32
C LEU A 165 -10.85 -3.81 0.81
N TYR A 166 -11.09 -2.79 1.63
CA TYR A 166 -10.80 -1.42 1.24
C TYR A 166 -9.31 -1.21 0.95
N TYR A 167 -8.42 -1.70 1.81
CA TYR A 167 -6.98 -1.57 1.60
C TYR A 167 -6.51 -2.25 0.31
N ASP A 168 -6.96 -3.48 0.07
CA ASP A 168 -6.60 -4.27 -1.10
C ASP A 168 -7.17 -3.65 -2.40
N ASN A 169 -8.42 -3.17 -2.36
CA ASN A 169 -9.05 -2.51 -3.51
C ASN A 169 -8.39 -1.15 -3.81
N ILE A 170 -8.06 -0.34 -2.81
CA ILE A 170 -7.30 0.91 -3.02
C ILE A 170 -5.93 0.61 -3.66
N LYS A 171 -5.22 -0.40 -3.14
CA LYS A 171 -3.93 -0.82 -3.70
C LYS A 171 -4.07 -1.26 -5.15
N LYS A 172 -5.12 -2.02 -5.47
CA LYS A 172 -5.40 -2.50 -6.83
C LYS A 172 -5.74 -1.34 -7.77
N GLU A 173 -6.74 -0.55 -7.43
CA GLU A 173 -7.31 0.47 -8.32
C GLU A 173 -6.41 1.69 -8.49
N ILE A 174 -5.58 2.03 -7.49
CA ILE A 174 -4.67 3.18 -7.58
C ILE A 174 -3.22 2.72 -7.79
N TRP A 175 -2.66 1.97 -6.84
CA TRP A 175 -1.22 1.71 -6.84
C TRP A 175 -0.77 0.79 -7.98
N HIS A 176 -1.50 -0.30 -8.26
CA HIS A 176 -1.15 -1.18 -9.38
C HIS A 176 -1.35 -0.50 -10.73
N LYS A 177 -2.49 0.15 -10.97
CA LYS A 177 -2.72 0.92 -12.20
C LYS A 177 -1.67 2.00 -12.41
N ARG A 178 -1.33 2.76 -11.37
CA ARG A 178 -0.23 3.74 -11.43
C ARG A 178 1.09 3.10 -11.85
N ILE A 179 1.43 1.92 -11.33
CA ILE A 179 2.67 1.21 -11.73
C ILE A 179 2.62 0.85 -13.21
N GLU A 180 1.51 0.28 -13.68
CA GLU A 180 1.32 -0.15 -15.07
C GLU A 180 1.48 1.04 -16.03
N THR A 181 0.72 2.11 -15.82
CA THR A 181 0.80 3.34 -16.63
C THR A 181 2.19 3.96 -16.60
N THR A 182 2.84 4.02 -15.43
CA THR A 182 4.20 4.58 -15.32
C THR A 182 5.20 3.76 -16.12
N ILE A 183 5.09 2.42 -16.10
CA ILE A 183 5.98 1.53 -16.86
C ILE A 183 5.79 1.75 -18.36
N GLU A 184 4.57 1.99 -18.83
CA GLU A 184 4.28 2.27 -20.24
C GLU A 184 4.90 3.59 -20.69
N ILE A 185 4.72 4.66 -19.90
CA ILE A 185 5.32 5.98 -20.18
C ILE A 185 6.85 5.88 -20.18
N GLU A 186 7.43 5.21 -19.19
CA GLU A 186 8.88 4.99 -19.12
C GLU A 186 9.42 4.22 -20.33
N LYS A 187 8.69 3.20 -20.80
CA LYS A 187 9.07 2.44 -22.01
C LYS A 187 9.08 3.32 -23.26
N GLN A 188 8.07 4.18 -23.42
CA GLN A 188 8.00 5.13 -24.53
C GLN A 188 9.17 6.13 -24.50
N GLN A 189 9.65 6.48 -23.30
CA GLN A 189 10.84 7.32 -23.08
C GLN A 189 12.17 6.54 -23.13
N GLY A 190 12.15 5.23 -23.43
CA GLY A 190 13.35 4.40 -23.47
C GLY A 190 14.02 4.18 -22.11
N ILE A 191 13.27 4.29 -21.00
CA ILE A 191 13.74 4.05 -19.63
C ILE A 191 13.48 2.59 -19.26
N THR A 192 14.53 1.88 -18.84
CA THR A 192 14.43 0.48 -18.43
C THR A 192 14.51 0.30 -16.92
N LYS A 193 14.09 -0.86 -16.40
CA LYS A 193 14.31 -1.24 -14.99
C LYS A 193 15.80 -1.23 -14.61
N GLY A 194 16.69 -1.56 -15.55
CA GLY A 194 18.13 -1.54 -15.34
C GLY A 194 18.70 -0.14 -15.16
N ASP A 195 18.11 0.85 -15.83
CA ASP A 195 18.47 2.26 -15.65
C ASP A 195 18.15 2.72 -14.23
N LYS A 196 16.94 2.45 -13.73
CA LYS A 196 16.50 2.89 -12.40
C LYS A 196 17.24 2.25 -11.22
N ARG A 197 18.04 1.19 -11.45
CA ARG A 197 18.92 0.59 -10.43
C ARG A 197 20.26 1.31 -10.31
N LYS A 198 20.60 2.18 -11.26
CA LYS A 198 21.85 2.94 -11.29
C LYS A 198 21.62 4.35 -10.74
N LYS A 199 22.66 4.90 -10.11
CA LYS A 199 22.73 6.34 -9.81
C LYS A 199 23.15 7.09 -11.08
N LYS A 200 22.71 8.34 -11.25
CA LYS A 200 23.21 9.24 -12.29
C LYS A 200 24.72 9.34 -12.20
N LYS A 201 25.40 9.27 -13.36
CA LYS A 201 26.81 9.60 -13.45
C LYS A 201 26.93 11.12 -13.48
N GLU A 202 27.85 11.67 -12.72
CA GLU A 202 28.22 13.08 -12.83
C GLU A 202 28.94 13.27 -14.18
N GLU A 203 28.30 13.92 -15.14
CA GLU A 203 28.95 14.36 -16.37
C GLU A 203 29.82 15.58 -16.03
N GLY A 204 31.04 15.33 -15.57
CA GLY A 204 31.92 16.39 -15.07
C GLY A 204 33.33 15.99 -14.59
N LYS A 205 33.84 14.81 -14.96
CA LYS A 205 35.29 14.55 -14.92
C LYS A 205 35.76 14.16 -16.31
N SER A 206 36.24 15.18 -17.02
CA SER A 206 36.93 15.07 -18.29
C SER A 206 38.04 14.02 -18.24
N GLN A 207 38.23 13.36 -19.38
CA GLN A 207 39.19 12.29 -19.63
C GLN A 207 40.55 12.53 -18.95
N LYS A 208 40.97 11.57 -18.12
CA LYS A 208 42.39 11.21 -18.01
C LYS A 208 42.54 9.73 -17.64
N SER A 209 43.04 9.01 -18.66
CA SER A 209 43.76 7.74 -18.64
C SER A 209 43.08 6.50 -18.06
N GLU A 210 42.57 5.67 -18.97
CA GLU A 210 42.88 4.24 -18.96
C GLU A 210 44.40 4.05 -18.83
N ASN A 211 44.85 3.65 -17.65
CA ASN A 211 45.96 2.73 -17.40
C ASN A 211 46.34 2.81 -15.92
N ASN A 212 45.88 1.84 -15.13
CA ASN A 212 46.78 1.03 -14.30
C ASN A 212 46.01 -0.12 -13.63
N LYS A 213 46.31 -1.33 -14.11
CA LYS A 213 46.08 -2.58 -13.39
C LYS A 213 46.79 -2.53 -12.04
N LYS A 214 46.09 -3.07 -11.02
CA LYS A 214 46.61 -3.65 -9.77
C LYS A 214 47.46 -2.73 -8.89
N GLN A 215 46.83 -2.24 -7.82
CA GLN A 215 47.46 -2.29 -6.49
C GLN A 215 46.38 -2.53 -5.43
N LYS A 216 46.46 -3.71 -4.81
CA LYS A 216 45.94 -3.97 -3.47
C LYS A 216 46.55 -2.93 -2.54
N ASN A 217 45.76 -2.33 -1.65
CA ASN A 217 46.21 -2.10 -0.28
C ASN A 217 45.05 -2.00 0.69
N ASN A 218 45.15 -2.85 1.72
CA ASN A 218 44.34 -2.93 2.91
C ASN A 218 44.60 -1.70 3.79
N ASN A 219 43.54 -0.98 4.19
CA ASN A 219 43.35 -0.38 5.53
C ASN A 219 42.31 0.74 5.47
N THR A 220 41.03 0.41 5.62
CA THR A 220 40.04 1.38 6.16
C THR A 220 38.80 0.66 6.73
N GLU A 221 39.01 -0.43 7.50
CA GLU A 221 37.89 -1.20 8.09
C GLU A 221 37.73 -1.03 9.61
N LYS A 222 38.49 -0.16 10.27
CA LYS A 222 38.45 -0.07 11.75
C LYS A 222 37.60 1.05 12.35
N THR A 223 37.09 2.01 11.60
CA THR A 223 36.36 3.16 12.19
C THR A 223 34.82 3.12 12.05
N LYS A 224 34.25 2.14 11.32
CA LYS A 224 32.78 1.99 11.21
C LYS A 224 32.18 0.82 11.99
N LYS A 225 33.00 -0.11 12.50
CA LYS A 225 32.53 -1.24 13.34
C LYS A 225 32.24 -0.86 14.80
N GLN A 226 32.77 0.26 15.31
CA GLN A 226 32.48 0.70 16.69
C GLN A 226 31.05 1.26 16.85
N ASN A 227 30.55 2.04 15.88
CA ASN A 227 29.20 2.64 16.00
C ASN A 227 28.03 1.67 15.77
N GLN A 228 28.23 0.50 15.13
CA GLN A 228 27.16 -0.49 14.97
C GLN A 228 26.95 -1.36 16.21
N ASN A 229 28.00 -1.59 17.02
CA ASN A 229 27.89 -2.39 18.24
C ASN A 229 27.24 -1.63 19.41
N GLU A 230 27.24 -0.29 19.41
CA GLU A 230 26.53 0.51 20.42
C GLU A 230 25.01 0.56 20.15
N ILE A 231 24.59 0.55 18.88
CA ILE A 231 23.16 0.54 18.52
C ILE A 231 22.50 -0.81 18.82
N ILE A 232 23.26 -1.91 18.71
CA ILE A 232 22.74 -3.27 18.97
C ILE A 232 22.59 -3.56 20.48
N LYS A 233 23.34 -2.87 21.36
CA LYS A 233 23.24 -3.05 22.82
C LYS A 233 22.05 -2.34 23.47
N LEU A 234 21.37 -1.42 22.78
CA LEU A 234 20.18 -0.72 23.30
C LEU A 234 18.85 -1.46 23.04
N VAL A 235 18.88 -2.59 22.31
CA VAL A 235 17.68 -3.37 21.92
C VAL A 235 17.63 -4.73 22.62
N THR A 236 18.46 -4.94 23.63
CA THR A 236 18.39 -6.09 24.52
C THR A 236 18.58 -5.59 25.95
N TYR A 237 17.66 -5.98 26.85
CA TYR A 237 17.40 -5.48 28.22
C TYR A 237 16.48 -4.24 28.22
N GLU A 238 15.22 -4.29 28.69
CA GLU A 238 14.45 -5.22 29.54
C GLU A 238 13.09 -5.56 28.92
#